data_AF-A0A285PSS2-F1
#
_entry.id   AF-A0A285PSS2-F1
#
_cell.length_a   1.000
_cell.length_b   1.000
_cell.length_c   1.000
_cell.angle_alpha   90.00
_cell.angle_beta   90.00
_cell.angle_gamma   90.00
#
_symmetry.space_group_name_H-M   'P 1'
#
loop_
_entity.id
_entity.type
_entity.pdbx_description
1 polymer ?
#
loop_
_entity_poly.entity_id
_entity_poly.type
_entity_poly.pdbx_seq_one_letter_code
_entity_poly.pdbx_strand_id
1 'polypeptide(L)'
;MNYKEIMVDCASYIKKHKNEQLMVEDLGKLYSFKPEYLGYLFSCFYQEPLDLYMERMKEAEMNPDEFCQKPIQKRSTSTVKVDVKYTETVPFYLNVSPVINEEKEVYRPLDTAVEIYERYVDTNSTQLALWLNDENYSNYYMYGNISESSKDLPADLTQIRIPSGRYAIFSFGEEQKGGLAEQMKDLINYAQTEWMEKNAQKVDLQGYTFECIRDGKVYYCLALLEKEKEEPPEKVYGVDTWTTYIDENITGNLTTTSLAQKFHYSPTHFKRIFRCYYKMSVSDYIRKRRMTMIAEKIREGMNPKEAAALYHFKTYAGFARAFQKEFHVLPTMYSKGMFEVIDLAKYYFQNKDKIRMSIIKLQSIKMIGHTIIPCKKEEVDIPAQMNYWRGRAFPCLENTRFSSNVERREDKIALWYHEPESKNIDYILGPVVQEFPDKIPEKMIKVTLEEGKYAIFETDKISDERDITETLRMYIRCIFYGWVKEYRDRVDLKRITFERYVDCKIYFYVPVNH
;
A
#
# COMPACT_ATOMS: atom_id res chain seq x y z
N MET A 1 -9.79 -8.57 5.55
CA MET A 1 -9.62 -7.73 6.75
C MET A 1 -10.79 -8.03 7.67
N ASN A 2 -10.60 -8.18 8.98
CA ASN A 2 -11.72 -8.42 9.89
C ASN A 2 -12.30 -7.06 10.31
N TYR A 3 -13.35 -6.59 9.63
CA TYR A 3 -13.92 -5.26 9.90
C TYR A 3 -14.39 -5.10 11.35
N LYS A 4 -14.87 -6.18 11.99
CA LYS A 4 -15.25 -6.19 13.40
C LYS A 4 -14.08 -5.81 14.32
N GLU A 5 -12.91 -6.41 14.13
CA GLU A 5 -11.72 -6.12 14.94
C GLU A 5 -11.27 -4.66 14.76
N ILE A 6 -11.32 -4.14 13.54
CA ILE A 6 -10.98 -2.74 13.26
C ILE A 6 -11.97 -1.81 13.98
N MET A 7 -13.28 -2.09 13.92
CA MET A 7 -14.27 -1.24 14.57
C MET A 7 -14.15 -1.29 16.10
N VAL A 8 -13.80 -2.45 16.66
CA VAL A 8 -13.48 -2.61 18.10
C VAL A 8 -12.25 -1.78 18.48
N ASP A 9 -11.21 -1.82 17.66
CA ASP A 9 -9.98 -1.04 17.88
C ASP A 9 -10.26 0.46 17.75
N CYS A 10 -11.03 0.87 16.75
CA CYS A 10 -11.48 2.26 16.54
C CYS A 10 -12.25 2.79 17.76
N ALA A 11 -13.23 2.06 18.26
CA ALA A 11 -13.97 2.44 19.46
C ALA A 11 -13.06 2.55 20.71
N SER A 12 -12.08 1.64 20.83
CA SER A 12 -11.10 1.64 21.92
C SER A 12 -10.14 2.83 21.83
N TYR A 13 -9.74 3.19 20.61
CA TYR A 13 -8.90 4.35 20.33
C TYR A 13 -9.62 5.66 20.69
N ILE A 14 -10.88 5.84 20.26
CA ILE A 14 -11.70 7.00 20.61
C ILE A 14 -11.81 7.15 22.12
N LYS A 15 -12.07 6.05 22.83
CA LYS A 15 -12.15 6.04 24.30
C LYS A 15 -10.86 6.52 24.96
N LYS A 16 -9.70 6.05 24.48
CA LYS A 16 -8.39 6.40 25.03
C LYS A 16 -8.03 7.88 24.81
N HIS A 17 -8.53 8.47 23.74
CA HIS A 17 -8.19 9.83 23.31
C HIS A 17 -9.41 10.78 23.41
N LYS A 18 -10.39 10.48 24.28
CA LYS A 18 -11.65 11.24 24.39
C LYS A 18 -11.48 12.72 24.75
N ASN A 19 -10.35 13.09 25.35
CA ASN A 19 -10.01 14.47 25.72
C ASN A 19 -9.34 15.24 24.58
N GLU A 20 -9.04 14.58 23.47
CA GLU A 20 -8.44 15.19 22.28
C GLU A 20 -9.54 15.68 21.32
N GLN A 21 -9.23 16.71 20.55
CA GLN A 21 -10.13 17.23 19.53
C GLN A 21 -10.09 16.35 18.27
N LEU A 22 -10.51 15.10 18.42
CA LEU A 22 -10.59 14.11 17.34
C LEU A 22 -11.79 14.39 16.43
N MET A 23 -11.53 14.29 15.12
CA MET A 23 -12.54 14.32 14.05
C MET A 23 -12.57 12.98 13.29
N VAL A 24 -13.64 12.71 12.54
CA VAL A 24 -13.80 11.45 11.78
C VAL A 24 -12.71 11.32 10.71
N GLU A 25 -12.23 12.44 10.16
CA GLU A 25 -11.14 12.50 9.18
C GLU A 25 -9.82 11.96 9.73
N ASP A 26 -9.57 12.17 11.02
CA ASP A 26 -8.35 11.70 11.67
C ASP A 26 -8.38 10.18 11.85
N LEU A 27 -9.54 9.65 12.23
CA LEU A 27 -9.76 8.21 12.31
C LEU A 27 -9.71 7.55 10.93
N GLY A 28 -10.26 8.19 9.91
CA GLY A 28 -10.15 7.74 8.52
C GLY A 28 -8.70 7.57 8.08
N LYS A 29 -7.86 8.58 8.32
CA LYS A 29 -6.41 8.50 8.04
C LYS A 29 -5.72 7.39 8.83
N LEU A 30 -6.02 7.25 10.12
CA LEU A 30 -5.41 6.25 11.00
C LEU A 30 -5.69 4.83 10.52
N TYR A 31 -6.95 4.54 10.16
CA TYR A 31 -7.38 3.21 9.72
C TYR A 31 -7.31 3.00 8.21
N SER A 32 -6.79 3.99 7.46
CA SER A 32 -6.71 3.96 6.00
C SER A 32 -8.08 3.75 5.31
N PHE A 33 -9.12 4.38 5.86
CA PHE A 33 -10.46 4.44 5.28
C PHE A 33 -10.85 5.87 4.94
N LYS A 34 -11.69 6.02 3.92
CA LYS A 34 -12.44 7.25 3.74
C LYS A 34 -13.35 7.49 4.96
N PRO A 35 -13.48 8.73 5.47
CA PRO A 35 -14.30 9.05 6.65
C PRO A 35 -15.73 8.52 6.54
N GLU A 36 -16.32 8.64 5.35
CA GLU A 36 -17.68 8.21 5.02
C GLU A 36 -17.83 6.68 5.13
N TYR A 37 -16.86 5.96 4.58
CA TYR A 37 -16.86 4.49 4.61
C TYR A 37 -16.60 3.96 6.02
N LEU A 38 -15.73 4.63 6.79
CA LEU A 38 -15.48 4.31 8.18
C LEU A 38 -16.74 4.51 9.03
N GLY A 39 -17.44 5.64 8.86
CA GLY A 39 -18.69 5.94 9.54
C GLY A 39 -19.80 4.93 9.20
N TYR A 40 -19.95 4.59 7.92
CA TYR A 40 -20.87 3.54 7.47
C TYR A 40 -20.55 2.21 8.14
N LEU A 41 -19.30 1.74 8.09
CA LEU A 41 -18.91 0.48 8.70
C LEU A 41 -19.18 0.50 10.21
N PHE A 42 -18.77 1.56 10.91
CA PHE A 42 -18.99 1.68 12.34
C PHE A 42 -20.48 1.53 12.71
N SER A 43 -21.37 2.17 11.95
CA SER A 43 -22.83 2.10 12.15
C SER A 43 -23.42 0.69 11.92
N CYS A 44 -22.71 -0.20 11.22
CA CYS A 44 -23.10 -1.60 11.08
C CYS A 44 -22.67 -2.47 12.27
N PHE A 45 -21.71 -2.02 13.09
CA PHE A 45 -21.19 -2.79 14.24
C PHE A 45 -21.57 -2.21 15.61
N TYR A 46 -22.06 -0.98 15.66
CA TYR A 46 -22.49 -0.26 16.87
C TYR A 46 -23.94 0.24 16.71
N GLN A 47 -24.66 0.43 17.82
CA GLN A 47 -26.08 0.84 17.76
C GLN A 47 -26.27 2.32 17.45
N GLU A 48 -25.18 3.05 17.20
CA GLU A 48 -25.23 4.45 16.82
C GLU A 48 -24.13 4.79 15.80
N PRO A 49 -24.31 5.88 15.05
CA PRO A 49 -23.30 6.45 14.16
C PRO A 49 -22.01 6.87 14.88
N LEU A 50 -20.89 6.85 14.15
CA LEU A 50 -19.55 7.14 14.67
C LEU A 50 -19.42 8.55 15.27
N ASP A 51 -20.00 9.55 14.61
CA ASP A 51 -20.08 10.94 15.08
C ASP A 51 -20.72 11.05 16.46
N LEU A 52 -21.90 10.47 16.63
CA LEU A 52 -22.62 10.48 17.91
C LEU A 52 -21.88 9.68 18.98
N TYR A 53 -21.26 8.55 18.61
CA TYR A 53 -20.40 7.80 19.53
C TYR A 53 -19.22 8.67 20.03
N MET A 54 -18.58 9.43 19.15
CA MET A 54 -17.48 10.32 19.50
C MET A 54 -17.94 11.47 20.42
N GLU A 55 -19.09 12.08 20.14
CA GLU A 55 -19.69 13.12 20.99
C GLU A 55 -20.01 12.57 22.38
N ARG A 56 -20.68 11.42 22.46
CA ARG A 56 -21.00 10.80 23.76
C ARG A 56 -19.74 10.45 24.55
N MET A 57 -18.67 9.99 23.90
CA MET A 57 -17.40 9.70 24.59
C MET A 57 -16.73 10.96 25.13
N LYS A 58 -16.90 12.12 24.48
CA LYS A 58 -16.42 13.42 24.99
C LYS A 58 -17.19 13.85 26.24
N GLU A 59 -18.50 13.60 26.29
CA GLU A 59 -19.38 13.97 27.42
C GLU A 59 -19.29 13.03 28.63
N ALA A 60 -18.70 11.84 28.49
CA ALA A 60 -18.61 10.86 29.57
C ALA A 60 -17.63 11.29 30.69
N GLU A 61 -18.15 11.84 31.79
CA GLU A 61 -17.36 12.20 32.99
C GLU A 61 -16.96 10.96 33.83
N MET A 62 -15.70 10.94 34.27
CA MET A 62 -15.04 10.02 35.22
C MET A 62 -15.07 8.48 35.01
N ASN A 63 -15.96 7.88 34.22
CA ASN A 63 -15.90 6.44 33.91
C ASN A 63 -16.44 6.07 32.51
N PRO A 64 -15.59 6.10 31.46
CA PRO A 64 -16.03 5.80 30.10
C PRO A 64 -16.51 4.34 29.89
N ASP A 65 -16.19 3.41 30.79
CA ASP A 65 -16.65 2.02 30.69
C ASP A 65 -18.16 1.84 30.94
N GLU A 66 -18.82 2.74 31.67
CA GLU A 66 -20.28 2.71 31.89
C GLU A 66 -21.08 3.18 30.68
N PHE A 67 -20.48 4.02 29.83
CA PHE A 67 -21.11 4.60 28.64
C PHE A 67 -20.77 3.84 27.34
N CYS A 68 -19.87 2.85 27.42
CA CYS A 68 -19.51 2.04 26.28
C CYS A 68 -20.68 1.12 25.90
N GLN A 69 -21.34 1.43 24.78
CA GLN A 69 -22.03 0.39 24.04
C GLN A 69 -20.98 -0.65 23.62
N LYS A 70 -21.13 -1.88 24.11
CA LYS A 70 -20.35 -2.99 23.58
C LYS A 70 -20.65 -3.07 22.08
N PRO A 71 -19.65 -3.34 21.20
CA PRO A 71 -19.93 -3.66 19.81
C PRO A 71 -21.03 -4.71 19.80
N ILE A 72 -22.02 -4.59 18.91
CA ILE A 72 -23.22 -5.44 18.88
C ILE A 72 -22.77 -6.89 19.11
N GLN A 73 -22.83 -7.32 20.37
CA GLN A 73 -22.35 -8.63 20.76
C GLN A 73 -23.43 -9.55 20.26
N LYS A 74 -23.01 -10.64 19.59
CA LYS A 74 -23.83 -11.80 19.21
C LYS A 74 -25.22 -11.58 19.72
N ARG A 75 -26.17 -11.10 18.90
CA ARG A 75 -27.57 -11.27 19.27
C ARG A 75 -27.61 -12.75 19.61
N SER A 76 -27.73 -13.07 20.89
CA SER A 76 -27.97 -14.44 21.32
C SER A 76 -29.06 -14.90 20.38
N THR A 77 -28.77 -15.97 19.66
CA THR A 77 -29.57 -16.60 18.62
C THR A 77 -30.90 -17.08 19.21
N SER A 78 -31.69 -16.18 19.78
CA SER A 78 -32.86 -16.48 20.57
C SER A 78 -34.10 -15.73 20.13
N THR A 79 -34.08 -14.94 19.04
CA THR A 79 -35.33 -14.48 18.42
C THR A 79 -35.35 -14.38 16.90
N VAL A 80 -34.23 -14.11 16.21
CA VAL A 80 -34.26 -13.84 14.76
C VAL A 80 -33.41 -14.82 13.97
N LYS A 81 -34.06 -15.59 13.10
CA LYS A 81 -33.42 -16.55 12.21
C LYS A 81 -33.01 -15.87 10.90
N VAL A 82 -31.71 -15.78 10.65
CA VAL A 82 -31.15 -15.38 9.35
C VAL A 82 -31.07 -16.61 8.45
N ASP A 83 -31.72 -16.55 7.30
CA ASP A 83 -31.63 -17.54 6.25
C ASP A 83 -30.51 -17.17 5.27
N VAL A 84 -29.71 -18.15 4.88
CA VAL A 84 -28.62 -17.99 3.91
C VAL A 84 -28.88 -18.89 2.71
N LYS A 85 -29.03 -18.28 1.53
CA LYS A 85 -29.18 -18.99 0.25
C LYS A 85 -27.94 -18.81 -0.61
N TYR A 86 -27.59 -19.82 -1.40
CA TYR A 86 -26.47 -19.78 -2.33
C TYR A 86 -26.99 -19.75 -3.75
N THR A 87 -26.51 -18.80 -4.56
CA THR A 87 -26.92 -18.69 -5.97
C THR A 87 -25.74 -18.38 -6.86
N GLU A 88 -25.88 -18.70 -8.14
CA GLU A 88 -25.00 -18.23 -9.21
C GLU A 88 -25.76 -17.21 -10.05
N THR A 89 -25.10 -16.12 -10.42
CA THR A 89 -25.66 -15.07 -11.28
C THR A 89 -25.03 -15.16 -12.67
N VAL A 90 -25.83 -14.88 -13.68
CA VAL A 90 -25.32 -14.49 -15.01
C VAL A 90 -24.91 -13.02 -14.97
N PRO A 91 -24.08 -12.52 -15.92
CA PRO A 91 -23.75 -11.10 -15.95
C PRO A 91 -25.01 -10.26 -16.11
N PHE A 92 -25.13 -9.18 -15.34
CA PHE A 92 -26.26 -8.24 -15.39
C PHE A 92 -25.76 -6.80 -15.31
N TYR A 93 -26.63 -5.85 -15.67
CA TYR A 93 -26.30 -4.43 -15.65
C TYR A 93 -27.05 -3.72 -14.52
N LEU A 94 -26.39 -2.77 -13.90
CA LEU A 94 -26.93 -1.88 -12.89
C LEU A 94 -26.91 -0.45 -13.40
N ASN A 95 -28.04 0.24 -13.33
CA ASN A 95 -28.10 1.67 -13.55
C ASN A 95 -28.10 2.33 -12.17
N VAL A 96 -27.01 3.02 -11.82
CA VAL A 96 -26.79 3.56 -10.48
C VAL A 96 -26.42 5.03 -10.50
N SER A 97 -26.76 5.74 -9.43
CA SER A 97 -26.29 7.08 -9.13
C SER A 97 -25.52 7.07 -7.81
N PRO A 98 -24.49 7.92 -7.63
CA PRO A 98 -23.94 8.15 -6.30
C PRO A 98 -25.04 8.64 -5.37
N VAL A 99 -25.10 8.07 -4.16
CA VAL A 99 -25.97 8.62 -3.10
C VAL A 99 -25.30 9.89 -2.60
N ILE A 100 -25.95 11.03 -2.82
CA ILE A 100 -25.43 12.33 -2.41
C ILE A 100 -26.22 12.80 -1.19
N ASN A 101 -25.51 13.44 -0.25
CA ASN A 101 -26.12 14.03 0.92
C ASN A 101 -26.51 15.49 0.62
N GLU A 102 -27.74 15.73 0.17
CA GLU A 102 -28.16 17.08 -0.22
C GLU A 102 -28.46 17.99 0.98
N GLU A 103 -28.83 17.44 2.14
CA GLU A 103 -29.36 18.20 3.29
C GLU A 103 -28.73 17.93 4.67
N LYS A 104 -27.82 16.94 4.86
CA LYS A 104 -27.28 16.60 6.19
C LYS A 104 -25.79 16.99 6.35
N GLU A 105 -25.39 17.55 7.49
CA GLU A 105 -23.97 17.79 7.81
C GLU A 105 -23.15 16.49 7.89
N VAL A 106 -23.80 15.36 8.21
CA VAL A 106 -23.17 14.03 8.34
C VAL A 106 -23.73 13.05 7.31
N TYR A 107 -22.85 12.49 6.47
CA TYR A 107 -23.23 11.58 5.40
C TYR A 107 -23.50 10.15 5.90
N ARG A 108 -24.73 9.67 5.64
CA ARG A 108 -25.23 8.35 6.05
C ARG A 108 -25.79 7.58 4.85
N PRO A 109 -24.92 6.98 4.00
CA PRO A 109 -25.28 6.48 2.68
C PRO A 109 -26.43 5.46 2.67
N LEU A 110 -26.39 4.47 3.57
CA LEU A 110 -27.42 3.43 3.65
C LEU A 110 -28.77 4.00 4.09
N ASP A 111 -28.78 4.87 5.11
CA ASP A 111 -30.01 5.49 5.59
C ASP A 111 -30.63 6.36 4.47
N THR A 112 -29.82 7.13 3.74
CA THR A 112 -30.27 7.90 2.58
C THR A 112 -30.78 7.01 1.44
N ALA A 113 -30.12 5.89 1.14
CA ALA A 113 -30.58 4.96 0.10
C ALA A 113 -31.94 4.31 0.46
N VAL A 114 -32.15 4.00 1.75
CA VAL A 114 -33.45 3.51 2.24
C VAL A 114 -34.52 4.60 2.17
N GLU A 115 -34.20 5.84 2.53
CA GLU A 115 -35.12 6.98 2.36
C GLU A 115 -35.53 7.18 0.90
N ILE A 116 -34.58 7.06 -0.04
CA ILE A 116 -34.84 7.11 -1.49
C ILE A 116 -35.75 5.95 -1.90
N TYR A 117 -35.49 4.74 -1.41
CA TYR A 117 -36.32 3.56 -1.67
C TYR A 117 -37.76 3.79 -1.24
N GLU A 118 -37.97 4.19 0.02
CA GLU A 118 -39.29 4.39 0.62
C GLU A 118 -40.08 5.53 -0.05
N ARG A 119 -39.38 6.51 -0.64
CA ARG A 119 -40.00 7.68 -1.27
C ARG A 119 -40.41 7.46 -2.74
N TYR A 120 -39.62 6.72 -3.52
CA TYR A 120 -39.71 6.78 -4.99
C TYR A 120 -39.89 5.43 -5.71
N VAL A 121 -39.82 4.30 -5.02
CA VAL A 121 -39.69 3.00 -5.72
C VAL A 121 -41.03 2.36 -6.07
N ASP A 122 -41.13 1.94 -7.34
CA ASP A 122 -42.11 0.96 -7.81
C ASP A 122 -41.82 -0.39 -7.14
N THR A 123 -42.80 -0.89 -6.38
CA THR A 123 -42.71 -2.08 -5.53
C THR A 123 -42.24 -3.34 -6.26
N ASN A 124 -42.27 -3.37 -7.59
CA ASN A 124 -41.83 -4.50 -8.41
C ASN A 124 -40.36 -4.48 -8.86
N SER A 125 -39.58 -3.44 -8.50
CA SER A 125 -38.19 -3.31 -8.94
C SER A 125 -37.18 -3.74 -7.87
N THR A 126 -36.15 -4.50 -8.27
CA THR A 126 -35.04 -4.88 -7.38
C THR A 126 -34.05 -3.73 -7.31
N GLN A 127 -33.88 -3.15 -6.14
CA GLN A 127 -32.96 -2.04 -5.88
C GLN A 127 -31.70 -2.56 -5.20
N LEU A 128 -30.56 -2.06 -5.63
CA LEU A 128 -29.25 -2.49 -5.20
C LEU A 128 -28.39 -1.27 -4.84
N ALA A 129 -27.70 -1.38 -3.73
CA ALA A 129 -26.64 -0.47 -3.32
C ALA A 129 -25.32 -1.22 -3.23
N LEU A 130 -24.23 -0.53 -3.55
CA LEU A 130 -22.88 -1.07 -3.45
C LEU A 130 -21.85 0.03 -3.26
N TRP A 131 -20.73 -0.34 -2.63
CA TRP A 131 -19.53 0.49 -2.62
C TRP A 131 -18.69 0.19 -3.88
N LEU A 132 -18.30 1.24 -4.59
CA LEU A 132 -17.36 1.19 -5.72
C LEU A 132 -16.13 2.01 -5.44
N ASN A 133 -14.99 1.55 -5.94
CA ASN A 133 -13.74 2.28 -5.83
C ASN A 133 -13.32 2.76 -7.22
N ASP A 134 -12.97 4.03 -7.35
CA ASP A 134 -12.34 4.54 -8.57
C ASP A 134 -10.83 4.22 -8.63
N GLU A 135 -10.17 4.64 -9.71
CA GLU A 135 -8.71 4.47 -9.90
C GLU A 135 -7.86 5.22 -8.86
N ASN A 136 -8.46 6.19 -8.14
CA ASN A 136 -7.83 6.96 -7.07
C ASN A 136 -8.11 6.38 -5.67
N TYR A 137 -8.69 5.18 -5.59
CA TYR A 137 -9.15 4.55 -4.35
C TYR A 137 -10.21 5.38 -3.61
N SER A 138 -10.98 6.17 -4.35
CA SER A 138 -12.16 6.84 -3.83
C SER A 138 -13.33 5.89 -3.79
N ASN A 139 -13.81 5.59 -2.58
CA ASN A 139 -15.02 4.80 -2.37
C ASN A 139 -16.26 5.69 -2.59
N TYR A 140 -17.18 5.24 -3.43
CA TYR A 140 -18.47 5.85 -3.70
C TYR A 140 -19.57 4.84 -3.36
N TYR A 141 -20.58 5.28 -2.63
CA TYR A 141 -21.76 4.47 -2.38
C TYR A 141 -22.79 4.75 -3.46
N MET A 142 -23.05 3.74 -4.27
CA MET A 142 -23.89 3.82 -5.45
C MET A 142 -25.20 3.11 -5.19
N TYR A 143 -26.32 3.68 -5.64
CA TYR A 143 -27.65 3.13 -5.48
C TYR A 143 -28.41 3.16 -6.81
N GLY A 144 -29.18 2.11 -7.10
CA GLY A 144 -30.05 2.05 -8.26
C GLY A 144 -30.60 0.66 -8.54
N ASN A 145 -30.98 0.39 -9.78
CA ASN A 145 -31.74 -0.81 -10.14
C ASN A 145 -31.06 -1.68 -11.21
N ILE A 146 -31.48 -2.95 -11.26
CA ILE A 146 -31.11 -3.86 -12.35
C ILE A 146 -31.78 -3.38 -13.65
N SER A 147 -31.02 -3.33 -14.74
CA SER A 147 -31.50 -2.97 -16.08
C SER A 147 -31.17 -4.05 -17.11
N GLU A 148 -32.07 -4.23 -18.07
CA GLU A 148 -31.89 -5.10 -19.23
C GLU A 148 -31.40 -4.34 -20.49
N SER A 149 -31.46 -3.00 -20.49
CA SER A 149 -31.14 -2.15 -21.65
C SER A 149 -30.20 -1.00 -21.29
N SER A 150 -29.28 -0.69 -22.21
CA SER A 150 -28.37 0.46 -22.16
C SER A 150 -28.84 1.66 -22.99
N LYS A 151 -30.00 1.56 -23.65
CA LYS A 151 -30.51 2.63 -24.51
C LYS A 151 -31.19 3.71 -23.66
N ASP A 152 -30.74 4.95 -23.84
CA ASP A 152 -31.30 6.18 -23.27
C ASP A 152 -31.25 6.29 -21.73
N LEU A 153 -30.06 6.09 -21.13
CA LEU A 153 -29.84 6.44 -19.73
C LEU A 153 -29.87 7.97 -19.53
N PRO A 154 -30.61 8.50 -18.54
CA PRO A 154 -30.47 9.87 -18.06
C PRO A 154 -29.02 10.22 -17.71
N ALA A 155 -28.63 11.49 -17.88
CA ALA A 155 -27.25 11.96 -17.70
C ALA A 155 -26.68 11.67 -16.30
N ASP A 156 -27.53 11.59 -15.29
CA ASP A 156 -27.13 11.41 -13.89
C ASP A 156 -26.98 9.94 -13.47
N LEU A 157 -27.27 8.99 -14.37
CA LEU A 157 -27.13 7.55 -14.12
C LEU A 157 -25.90 6.97 -14.80
N THR A 158 -25.12 6.21 -14.04
CA THR A 158 -24.00 5.41 -14.52
C THR A 158 -24.42 3.96 -14.67
N GLN A 159 -24.21 3.38 -15.85
CA GLN A 159 -24.41 1.94 -16.05
C GLN A 159 -23.15 1.15 -15.73
N ILE A 160 -23.30 0.09 -14.93
CA ILE A 160 -22.22 -0.77 -14.48
C ILE A 160 -22.54 -2.21 -14.85
N ARG A 161 -21.57 -2.88 -15.47
CA ARG A 161 -21.67 -4.30 -15.78
C ARG A 161 -21.14 -5.14 -14.63
N ILE A 162 -22.02 -5.90 -13.99
CA ILE A 162 -21.65 -6.90 -12.98
C ILE A 162 -21.35 -8.23 -13.69
N PRO A 163 -20.15 -8.83 -13.51
CA PRO A 163 -19.84 -10.13 -14.06
C PRO A 163 -20.67 -11.24 -13.39
N SER A 164 -20.74 -12.41 -14.02
CA SER A 164 -21.27 -13.60 -13.36
C SER A 164 -20.49 -13.92 -12.09
N GLY A 165 -21.17 -14.35 -11.04
CA GLY A 165 -20.53 -14.71 -9.78
C GLY A 165 -21.38 -15.64 -8.93
N ARG A 166 -20.77 -16.19 -7.87
CA ARG A 166 -21.47 -16.97 -6.84
C ARG A 166 -21.73 -16.07 -5.64
N TYR A 167 -22.89 -16.20 -5.01
CA TYR A 167 -23.31 -15.31 -3.92
C TYR A 167 -23.92 -16.09 -2.76
N ALA A 168 -23.58 -15.70 -1.53
CA ALA A 168 -24.38 -15.98 -0.34
C ALA A 168 -25.34 -14.81 -0.13
N ILE A 169 -26.64 -15.10 -0.15
CA ILE A 169 -27.72 -14.15 0.05
C ILE A 169 -28.27 -14.36 1.46
N PHE A 170 -28.13 -13.33 2.29
CA PHE A 170 -28.63 -13.28 3.65
C PHE A 170 -29.98 -12.56 3.67
N SER A 171 -30.95 -13.13 4.37
CA SER A 171 -32.28 -12.54 4.57
C SER A 171 -32.89 -13.00 5.89
N PHE A 172 -33.92 -12.33 6.37
CA PHE A 172 -34.69 -12.81 7.53
C PHE A 172 -35.82 -13.76 7.13
N GLY A 173 -36.08 -14.78 7.95
CA GLY A 173 -37.10 -15.80 7.68
C GLY A 173 -38.55 -15.40 8.00
N GLU A 174 -38.77 -14.56 9.02
CA GLU A 174 -40.08 -13.98 9.40
C GLU A 174 -40.01 -12.45 9.46
N GLU A 175 -41.17 -11.77 9.46
CA GLU A 175 -41.28 -10.31 9.55
C GLU A 175 -40.46 -9.76 10.72
N GLN A 176 -39.50 -8.89 10.40
CA GLN A 176 -38.70 -8.20 11.40
C GLN A 176 -39.37 -6.90 11.80
N LYS A 177 -39.25 -6.58 13.10
CA LYS A 177 -39.55 -5.25 13.61
C LYS A 177 -38.32 -4.35 13.40
N GLY A 178 -38.56 -3.10 13.02
CA GLY A 178 -37.49 -2.11 12.75
C GLY A 178 -37.48 -1.65 11.30
N GLY A 179 -36.83 -0.51 11.04
CA GLY A 179 -36.74 0.07 9.70
C GLY A 179 -35.82 -0.74 8.77
N LEU A 180 -35.96 -0.57 7.45
CA LEU A 180 -35.16 -1.31 6.46
C LEU A 180 -33.64 -1.11 6.65
N ALA A 181 -33.21 0.10 7.01
CA ALA A 181 -31.79 0.40 7.25
C ALA A 181 -31.23 -0.38 8.45
N GLU A 182 -32.00 -0.50 9.54
CA GLU A 182 -31.62 -1.26 10.73
C GLU A 182 -31.56 -2.77 10.41
N GLN A 183 -32.55 -3.26 9.68
CA GLN A 183 -32.56 -4.65 9.21
C GLN A 183 -31.35 -4.95 8.31
N MET A 184 -30.96 -4.04 7.41
CA MET A 184 -29.77 -4.19 6.57
C MET A 184 -28.48 -4.22 7.39
N LYS A 185 -28.34 -3.28 8.35
CA LYS A 185 -27.21 -3.24 9.30
C LYS A 185 -27.10 -4.55 10.08
N ASP A 186 -28.22 -5.10 10.54
CA ASP A 186 -28.28 -6.40 11.23
C ASP A 186 -27.83 -7.57 10.33
N LEU A 187 -28.25 -7.62 9.06
CA LEU A 187 -27.81 -8.65 8.12
C LEU A 187 -26.30 -8.55 7.83
N ILE A 188 -25.80 -7.34 7.61
CA ILE A 188 -24.36 -7.08 7.42
C ILE A 188 -23.60 -7.52 8.67
N ASN A 189 -24.06 -7.14 9.86
CA ASN A 189 -23.43 -7.52 11.11
C ASN A 189 -23.38 -9.04 11.27
N TYR A 190 -24.49 -9.75 11.05
CA TYR A 190 -24.54 -11.20 11.11
C TYR A 190 -23.60 -11.86 10.09
N ALA A 191 -23.66 -11.40 8.83
CA ALA A 191 -22.80 -11.92 7.77
C ALA A 191 -21.32 -11.75 8.13
N GLN A 192 -20.95 -10.59 8.66
CA GLN A 192 -19.56 -10.21 8.96
C GLN A 192 -19.04 -10.81 10.26
N THR A 193 -19.88 -10.98 11.27
CA THR A 193 -19.46 -11.39 12.62
C THR A 193 -19.77 -12.84 12.98
N GLU A 194 -20.74 -13.48 12.33
CA GLU A 194 -21.12 -14.86 12.65
C GLU A 194 -20.89 -15.80 11.47
N TRP A 195 -21.43 -15.44 10.31
CA TRP A 195 -21.34 -16.31 9.15
C TRP A 195 -19.90 -16.37 8.61
N MET A 196 -19.23 -15.22 8.51
CA MET A 196 -17.85 -15.17 8.05
C MET A 196 -16.86 -15.82 9.00
N GLU A 197 -17.12 -15.88 10.32
CA GLU A 197 -16.25 -16.62 11.25
C GLU A 197 -16.09 -18.10 10.82
N LYS A 198 -17.14 -18.67 10.19
CA LYS A 198 -17.15 -20.07 9.72
C LYS A 198 -16.90 -20.23 8.21
N ASN A 199 -17.05 -19.15 7.44
CA ASN A 199 -17.11 -19.20 5.99
C ASN A 199 -16.20 -18.20 5.25
N ALA A 200 -15.32 -17.47 5.95
CA ALA A 200 -14.42 -16.47 5.35
C ALA A 200 -13.61 -17.03 4.15
N GLN A 201 -13.27 -18.32 4.18
CA GLN A 201 -12.56 -19.03 3.10
C GLN A 201 -13.34 -19.11 1.78
N LYS A 202 -14.67 -19.00 1.85
CA LYS A 202 -15.59 -19.07 0.71
C LYS A 202 -15.81 -17.69 0.05
N VAL A 203 -15.49 -16.61 0.75
CA VAL A 203 -15.77 -15.23 0.33
C VAL A 203 -14.76 -14.76 -0.72
N ASP A 204 -15.27 -14.11 -1.78
CA ASP A 204 -14.46 -13.36 -2.72
C ASP A 204 -14.34 -11.90 -2.27
N LEU A 205 -13.16 -11.53 -1.74
CA LEU A 205 -12.89 -10.17 -1.26
C LEU A 205 -12.73 -9.14 -2.38
N GLN A 206 -12.62 -9.58 -3.64
CA GLN A 206 -12.57 -8.70 -4.81
C GLN A 206 -13.89 -8.68 -5.57
N GLY A 207 -14.85 -9.55 -5.18
CA GLY A 207 -16.17 -9.61 -5.77
C GLY A 207 -17.06 -8.47 -5.28
N TYR A 208 -18.04 -8.10 -6.10
CA TYR A 208 -19.03 -7.10 -5.73
C TYR A 208 -19.91 -7.61 -4.59
N THR A 209 -20.11 -6.82 -3.55
CA THR A 209 -21.09 -7.08 -2.49
C THR A 209 -22.25 -6.13 -2.65
N PHE A 210 -23.47 -6.61 -2.45
CA PHE A 210 -24.67 -5.79 -2.65
C PHE A 210 -25.55 -5.75 -1.41
N GLU A 211 -26.10 -4.58 -1.18
CA GLU A 211 -27.23 -4.35 -0.30
C GLU A 211 -28.46 -4.27 -1.20
N CYS A 212 -29.43 -5.14 -1.00
CA CYS A 212 -30.56 -5.30 -1.89
C CYS A 212 -31.86 -5.05 -1.14
N ILE A 213 -32.76 -4.28 -1.74
CA ILE A 213 -34.11 -4.11 -1.25
C ILE A 213 -35.06 -4.54 -2.37
N ARG A 214 -35.94 -5.49 -2.05
CA ARG A 214 -36.93 -6.03 -2.97
C ARG A 214 -38.20 -6.38 -2.21
N ASP A 215 -39.35 -5.93 -2.71
CA ASP A 215 -40.67 -6.22 -2.12
C ASP A 215 -40.74 -5.88 -0.62
N GLY A 216 -40.14 -4.75 -0.20
CA GLY A 216 -40.08 -4.32 1.21
C GLY A 216 -39.20 -5.18 2.11
N LYS A 217 -38.37 -6.06 1.53
CA LYS A 217 -37.45 -6.93 2.26
C LYS A 217 -36.01 -6.61 1.91
N VAL A 218 -35.14 -6.70 2.90
CA VAL A 218 -33.70 -6.52 2.75
C VAL A 218 -32.98 -7.84 2.52
N TYR A 219 -31.99 -7.79 1.64
CA TYR A 219 -31.08 -8.89 1.37
C TYR A 219 -29.65 -8.35 1.34
N TYR A 220 -28.73 -9.05 1.99
CA TYR A 220 -27.31 -8.77 1.83
C TYR A 220 -26.69 -9.86 0.96
N CYS A 221 -26.00 -9.48 -0.11
CA CYS A 221 -25.43 -10.39 -1.10
C CYS A 221 -23.91 -10.32 -1.01
N LEU A 222 -23.28 -11.38 -0.50
CA LEU A 222 -21.84 -11.49 -0.36
C LEU A 222 -21.25 -12.37 -1.46
N ALA A 223 -20.30 -11.85 -2.23
CA ALA A 223 -19.63 -12.61 -3.28
C ALA A 223 -18.83 -13.79 -2.71
N LEU A 224 -18.89 -14.91 -3.43
CA LEU A 224 -18.21 -16.16 -3.11
C LEU A 224 -17.25 -16.54 -4.23
N LEU A 225 -16.19 -17.25 -3.87
CA LEU A 225 -15.24 -17.81 -4.81
C LEU A 225 -15.91 -18.88 -5.69
N GLU A 226 -15.58 -18.90 -6.98
CA GLU A 226 -16.14 -19.86 -7.96
C GLU A 226 -15.93 -21.33 -7.55
N LYS A 227 -14.84 -21.63 -6.84
CA LYS A 227 -14.53 -22.98 -6.33
C LYS A 227 -14.46 -22.97 -4.80
N GLU A 228 -15.26 -23.84 -4.18
CA GLU A 228 -15.12 -24.16 -2.76
C GLU A 228 -13.68 -24.61 -2.50
N LYS A 229 -13.00 -23.92 -1.60
CA LYS A 229 -11.73 -24.43 -1.08
C LYS A 229 -12.08 -25.47 -0.03
N GLU A 230 -11.55 -26.69 -0.22
CA GLU A 230 -11.47 -27.72 0.81
C GLU A 230 -11.14 -27.07 2.16
N GLU A 231 -11.85 -27.50 3.21
CA GLU A 231 -11.84 -26.90 4.55
C GLU A 231 -10.41 -26.54 5.00
N PRO A 232 -10.17 -25.31 5.51
CA PRO A 232 -8.93 -25.05 6.21
C PRO A 232 -9.03 -25.77 7.57
N PRO A 233 -8.01 -26.53 8.00
CA PRO A 233 -7.94 -26.90 9.40
C PRO A 233 -7.60 -25.66 10.24
N GLU A 234 -7.90 -25.78 11.53
CA GLU A 234 -7.90 -24.78 12.58
C GLU A 234 -6.75 -23.75 12.55
N LYS A 235 -7.11 -22.53 12.99
CA LYS A 235 -6.25 -21.43 13.48
C LYS A 235 -5.00 -21.10 12.64
N VAL A 236 -5.00 -19.92 12.01
CA VAL A 236 -3.77 -19.28 11.53
C VAL A 236 -2.95 -18.78 12.74
N TYR A 237 -2.17 -19.67 13.36
CA TYR A 237 -1.07 -19.29 14.24
C TYR A 237 0.17 -18.99 13.40
N GLY A 238 0.77 -17.82 13.65
CA GLY A 238 2.19 -17.55 13.39
C GLY A 238 2.57 -17.26 11.93
N VAL A 239 2.24 -16.06 11.46
CA VAL A 239 2.98 -15.44 10.34
C VAL A 239 4.49 -15.51 10.64
N ASP A 240 4.89 -15.23 11.87
CA ASP A 240 6.29 -15.38 12.30
C ASP A 240 6.75 -16.84 12.32
N THR A 241 5.90 -17.81 12.68
CA THR A 241 6.31 -19.23 12.78
C THR A 241 6.58 -19.88 11.42
N TRP A 242 5.90 -19.45 10.34
CA TRP A 242 6.20 -19.92 8.98
C TRP A 242 7.59 -19.52 8.55
N THR A 243 7.93 -18.25 8.73
CA THR A 243 9.23 -17.70 8.36
C THR A 243 10.33 -18.21 9.28
N THR A 244 10.08 -18.33 10.59
CA THR A 244 11.02 -18.94 11.55
C THR A 244 11.32 -20.39 11.17
N TYR A 245 10.30 -21.21 10.90
CA TYR A 245 10.54 -22.60 10.49
C TYR A 245 11.27 -22.71 9.16
N ILE A 246 10.91 -21.87 8.17
CA ILE A 246 11.62 -21.83 6.89
C ILE A 246 13.09 -21.48 7.11
N ASP A 247 13.39 -20.51 7.98
CA ASP A 247 14.74 -20.07 8.28
C ASP A 247 15.54 -21.12 9.05
N GLU A 248 14.94 -21.79 10.04
CA GLU A 248 15.54 -22.90 10.79
C GLU A 248 15.83 -24.13 9.91
N ASN A 249 15.06 -24.33 8.84
CA ASN A 249 15.15 -25.50 7.95
C ASN A 249 15.63 -25.15 6.53
N ILE A 250 16.23 -23.98 6.35
CA ILE A 250 16.52 -23.38 5.04
C ILE A 250 17.52 -24.18 4.19
N THR A 251 18.40 -24.95 4.86
CA THR A 251 19.38 -25.88 4.28
C THR A 251 18.79 -27.24 3.90
N GLY A 252 17.53 -27.50 4.26
CA GLY A 252 16.81 -28.72 3.93
C GLY A 252 15.96 -28.59 2.65
N ASN A 253 15.38 -29.71 2.21
CA ASN A 253 14.52 -29.76 1.03
C ASN A 253 13.12 -29.19 1.32
N LEU A 254 13.04 -27.86 1.41
CA LEU A 254 11.78 -27.14 1.56
C LEU A 254 11.03 -27.07 0.21
N THR A 255 9.88 -27.71 0.16
CA THR A 255 8.91 -27.57 -0.93
C THR A 255 7.64 -26.92 -0.41
N THR A 256 6.85 -26.33 -1.30
CA THR A 256 5.52 -25.83 -0.94
C THR A 256 4.67 -26.93 -0.32
N THR A 257 4.80 -28.17 -0.81
CA THR A 257 4.09 -29.33 -0.30
C THR A 257 4.53 -29.71 1.12
N SER A 258 5.85 -29.74 1.38
CA SER A 258 6.37 -30.09 2.72
C SER A 258 6.04 -29.03 3.77
N LEU A 259 6.08 -27.74 3.39
CA LEU A 259 5.69 -26.65 4.27
C LEU A 259 4.19 -26.65 4.54
N ALA A 260 3.38 -26.87 3.51
CA ALA A 260 1.94 -27.00 3.68
C ALA A 260 1.61 -28.15 4.64
N GLN A 261 2.21 -29.33 4.45
CA GLN A 261 2.03 -30.46 5.36
C GLN A 261 2.48 -30.16 6.80
N LYS A 262 3.62 -29.49 6.98
CA LYS A 262 4.16 -29.10 8.31
C LYS A 262 3.21 -28.17 9.07
N PHE A 263 2.59 -27.23 8.37
CA PHE A 263 1.67 -26.25 8.93
C PHE A 263 0.20 -26.66 8.78
N HIS A 264 -0.04 -27.94 8.47
CA HIS A 264 -1.37 -28.51 8.31
C HIS A 264 -2.23 -27.86 7.21
N TYR A 265 -1.62 -27.22 6.21
CA TYR A 265 -2.32 -26.69 5.04
C TYR A 265 -2.27 -27.64 3.84
N SER A 266 -3.22 -27.47 2.91
CA SER A 266 -3.04 -28.00 1.55
C SER A 266 -2.01 -27.17 0.77
N PRO A 267 -1.25 -27.75 -0.18
CA PRO A 267 -0.20 -27.03 -0.93
C PRO A 267 -0.72 -25.78 -1.66
N THR A 268 -1.93 -25.86 -2.22
CA THR A 268 -2.58 -24.77 -2.95
C THR A 268 -3.01 -23.64 -2.00
N HIS A 269 -3.56 -24.00 -0.83
CA HIS A 269 -4.00 -23.04 0.17
C HIS A 269 -2.81 -22.30 0.81
N PHE A 270 -1.78 -23.04 1.20
CA PHE A 270 -0.53 -22.49 1.72
C PHE A 270 0.08 -21.49 0.74
N LYS A 271 0.20 -21.86 -0.55
CA LYS A 271 0.73 -20.96 -1.59
C LYS A 271 -0.06 -19.66 -1.72
N ARG A 272 -1.40 -19.73 -1.65
CA ARG A 272 -2.28 -18.55 -1.79
C ARG A 272 -2.17 -17.62 -0.58
N ILE A 273 -2.25 -18.17 0.63
CA ILE A 273 -2.18 -17.36 1.86
C ILE A 273 -0.80 -16.75 2.00
N PHE A 274 0.25 -17.53 1.78
CA PHE A 274 1.63 -17.04 1.82
C PHE A 274 1.82 -15.85 0.84
N ARG A 275 1.28 -15.94 -0.39
CA ARG A 275 1.32 -14.85 -1.37
C ARG A 275 0.49 -13.62 -0.95
N CYS A 276 -0.65 -13.83 -0.29
CA CYS A 276 -1.48 -12.73 0.18
C CYS A 276 -0.79 -11.91 1.28
N TYR A 277 -0.14 -12.59 2.22
CA TYR A 277 0.58 -11.98 3.34
C TYR A 277 1.92 -11.35 2.94
N TYR A 278 2.82 -12.11 2.30
CA TYR A 278 4.18 -11.64 1.98
C TYR A 278 4.32 -11.01 0.59
N LYS A 279 3.21 -10.90 -0.16
CA LYS A 279 3.17 -10.39 -1.54
C LYS A 279 4.11 -11.12 -2.51
N MET A 280 4.55 -12.35 -2.18
CA MET A 280 5.44 -13.18 -3.01
C MET A 280 5.14 -14.67 -2.86
N SER A 281 5.59 -15.50 -3.81
CA SER A 281 5.37 -16.95 -3.71
C SER A 281 6.25 -17.59 -2.63
N VAL A 282 5.81 -18.73 -2.09
CA VAL A 282 6.61 -19.55 -1.14
C VAL A 282 7.98 -19.89 -1.73
N SER A 283 8.03 -20.26 -3.01
CA SER A 283 9.27 -20.59 -3.70
C SER A 283 10.18 -19.38 -3.85
N ASP A 284 9.63 -18.20 -4.13
CA ASP A 284 10.42 -16.96 -4.21
C ASP A 284 10.96 -16.55 -2.85
N TYR A 285 10.17 -16.69 -1.79
CA TYR A 285 10.61 -16.41 -0.43
C TYR A 285 11.76 -17.33 -0.01
N ILE A 286 11.61 -18.65 -0.17
CA ILE A 286 12.68 -19.62 0.13
C ILE A 286 13.92 -19.31 -0.71
N ARG A 287 13.74 -19.01 -2.01
CA ARG A 287 14.84 -18.66 -2.91
C ARG A 287 15.58 -17.41 -2.43
N LYS A 288 14.86 -16.35 -2.04
CA LYS A 288 15.45 -15.10 -1.52
C LYS A 288 16.17 -15.32 -0.19
N ARG A 289 15.55 -16.02 0.76
CA ARG A 289 16.21 -16.37 2.04
C ARG A 289 17.47 -17.21 1.83
N ARG A 290 17.42 -18.24 0.99
CA ARG A 290 18.62 -19.01 0.60
C ARG A 290 19.69 -18.13 -0.03
N MET A 291 19.31 -17.17 -0.87
CA MET A 291 20.24 -16.22 -1.48
C MET A 291 20.95 -15.37 -0.41
N THR A 292 20.21 -14.88 0.58
CA THR A 292 20.76 -14.17 1.76
C THR A 292 21.74 -15.03 2.56
N MET A 293 21.36 -16.28 2.86
CA MET A 293 22.21 -17.19 3.63
C MET A 293 23.48 -17.62 2.86
N ILE A 294 23.37 -17.84 1.55
CA ILE A 294 24.53 -18.12 0.68
C ILE A 294 25.47 -16.91 0.68
N ALA A 295 24.94 -15.70 0.56
CA ALA A 295 25.71 -14.48 0.62
C ALA A 295 26.43 -14.32 1.98
N GLU A 296 25.81 -14.69 3.09
CA GLU A 296 26.47 -14.74 4.40
C GLU A 296 27.61 -15.77 4.44
N LYS A 297 27.38 -17.00 3.97
CA LYS A 297 28.42 -18.04 3.96
C LYS A 297 29.60 -17.68 3.07
N ILE A 298 29.33 -17.08 1.91
CA ILE A 298 30.40 -16.58 1.02
C ILE A 298 31.21 -15.49 1.71
N ARG A 299 30.57 -14.62 2.51
CA ARG A 299 31.24 -13.58 3.30
C ARG A 299 32.11 -14.18 4.41
N GLU A 300 31.67 -15.27 5.02
CA GLU A 300 32.44 -16.06 6.00
C GLU A 300 33.63 -16.83 5.37
N GLY A 301 33.84 -16.68 4.05
CA GLY A 301 34.95 -17.29 3.33
C GLY A 301 34.61 -18.63 2.66
N MET A 302 33.36 -19.08 2.69
CA MET A 302 32.93 -20.29 1.99
C MET A 302 33.02 -20.10 0.48
N ASN A 303 33.46 -21.14 -0.23
CA ASN A 303 33.49 -21.10 -1.69
C ASN A 303 32.05 -20.94 -2.24
N PRO A 304 31.79 -20.02 -3.19
CA PRO A 304 30.45 -19.81 -3.75
C PRO A 304 29.78 -21.05 -4.32
N LYS A 305 30.57 -22.00 -4.86
CA LYS A 305 30.05 -23.27 -5.38
C LYS A 305 29.60 -24.20 -4.27
N GLU A 306 30.33 -24.25 -3.17
CA GLU A 306 30.00 -25.03 -1.97
C GLU A 306 28.79 -24.43 -1.26
N ALA A 307 28.75 -23.11 -1.10
CA ALA A 307 27.62 -22.41 -0.53
C ALA A 307 26.34 -22.64 -1.36
N ALA A 308 26.42 -22.53 -2.70
CA ALA A 308 25.26 -22.82 -3.55
C ALA A 308 24.76 -24.28 -3.42
N ALA A 309 25.68 -25.24 -3.26
CA ALA A 309 25.33 -26.64 -3.05
C ALA A 309 24.65 -26.88 -1.70
N LEU A 310 25.11 -26.22 -0.63
CA LEU A 310 24.55 -26.30 0.72
C LEU A 310 23.07 -25.88 0.78
N TYR A 311 22.65 -24.98 -0.10
CA TYR A 311 21.26 -24.50 -0.19
C TYR A 311 20.53 -25.00 -1.45
N HIS A 312 20.90 -26.19 -1.94
CA HIS A 312 20.17 -26.95 -2.96
C HIS A 312 20.05 -26.30 -4.37
N PHE A 313 21.02 -25.50 -4.80
CA PHE A 313 21.07 -25.09 -6.21
C PHE A 313 21.57 -26.24 -7.09
N LYS A 314 20.73 -26.67 -8.05
CA LYS A 314 21.05 -27.80 -8.95
C LYS A 314 22.28 -27.57 -9.83
N THR A 315 22.54 -26.32 -10.23
CA THR A 315 23.71 -25.97 -11.06
C THR A 315 24.29 -24.64 -10.63
N TYR A 316 25.63 -24.54 -10.70
CA TYR A 316 26.33 -23.28 -10.43
C TYR A 316 25.93 -22.17 -11.41
N ALA A 317 25.71 -22.49 -12.69
CA ALA A 317 25.31 -21.50 -13.69
C ALA A 317 23.90 -20.92 -13.43
N GLY A 318 22.98 -21.74 -12.92
CA GLY A 318 21.65 -21.29 -12.51
C GLY A 318 21.71 -20.44 -11.23
N PHE A 319 22.53 -20.87 -10.26
CA PHE A 319 22.85 -20.09 -9.06
C PHE A 319 23.45 -18.73 -9.40
N ALA A 320 24.52 -18.68 -10.20
CA ALA A 320 25.25 -17.46 -10.49
C ALA A 320 24.37 -16.42 -11.19
N ARG A 321 23.48 -16.84 -12.11
CA ARG A 321 22.48 -15.97 -12.72
C ARG A 321 21.46 -15.45 -11.71
N ALA A 322 20.95 -16.31 -10.84
CA ALA A 322 19.98 -15.90 -9.82
C ALA A 322 20.60 -15.00 -8.74
N PHE A 323 21.85 -15.25 -8.37
CA PHE A 323 22.63 -14.45 -7.41
C PHE A 323 23.00 -13.09 -7.99
N GLN A 324 23.42 -13.03 -9.26
CA GLN A 324 23.65 -11.78 -9.96
C GLN A 324 22.36 -10.97 -10.14
N LYS A 325 21.22 -11.62 -10.35
CA LYS A 325 19.92 -10.94 -10.40
C LYS A 325 19.53 -10.31 -9.06
N GLU A 326 19.81 -10.99 -7.94
CA GLU A 326 19.38 -10.55 -6.60
C GLU A 326 20.37 -9.58 -5.93
N PHE A 327 21.67 -9.71 -6.21
CA PHE A 327 22.72 -8.90 -5.58
C PHE A 327 23.50 -8.02 -6.56
N HIS A 328 23.13 -8.02 -7.85
CA HIS A 328 23.77 -7.25 -8.92
C HIS A 328 25.27 -7.51 -9.13
N VAL A 329 25.79 -8.60 -8.56
CA VAL A 329 27.21 -8.97 -8.62
C VAL A 329 27.37 -10.47 -8.76
N LEU A 330 28.43 -10.90 -9.45
CA LEU A 330 28.74 -12.33 -9.58
C LEU A 330 29.15 -12.91 -8.22
N PRO A 331 28.77 -14.16 -7.89
CA PRO A 331 29.17 -14.80 -6.64
C PRO A 331 30.68 -14.81 -6.38
N THR A 332 31.49 -14.94 -7.45
CA THR A 332 32.96 -14.91 -7.39
C THR A 332 33.53 -13.52 -7.10
N MET A 333 32.78 -12.47 -7.43
CA MET A 333 33.13 -11.09 -7.11
C MET A 333 32.67 -10.77 -5.68
N TYR A 334 31.49 -11.24 -5.30
CA TYR A 334 30.95 -11.17 -3.95
C TYR A 334 31.90 -11.84 -2.91
N SER A 335 32.51 -12.98 -3.26
CA SER A 335 33.49 -13.67 -2.41
C SER A 335 34.84 -12.97 -2.30
N LYS A 336 35.16 -12.06 -3.24
CA LYS A 336 36.44 -11.33 -3.28
C LYS A 336 36.38 -9.98 -2.57
N GLY A 337 35.19 -9.49 -2.18
CA GLY A 337 35.04 -8.33 -1.31
C GLY A 337 33.72 -7.57 -1.42
N MET A 338 33.24 -7.14 -0.24
CA MET A 338 32.48 -5.92 0.08
C MET A 338 30.98 -5.81 -0.22
N PHE A 339 30.11 -6.63 0.39
CA PHE A 339 28.70 -6.23 0.61
C PHE A 339 28.16 -6.73 1.97
N GLU A 340 27.79 -5.79 2.85
CA GLU A 340 27.10 -6.05 4.13
C GLU A 340 25.57 -5.99 3.94
N VAL A 341 24.85 -6.94 4.55
CA VAL A 341 23.41 -6.77 4.82
C VAL A 341 23.32 -5.83 6.03
N ILE A 342 22.73 -4.66 5.83
CA ILE A 342 22.81 -3.57 6.79
C ILE A 342 21.53 -3.51 7.62
N ASP A 343 21.65 -3.75 8.93
CA ASP A 343 20.65 -3.34 9.90
C ASP A 343 20.57 -1.81 9.90
N LEU A 344 19.50 -1.25 9.36
CA LEU A 344 19.35 0.19 9.16
C LEU A 344 19.31 0.96 10.48
N ALA A 345 18.77 0.38 11.56
CA ALA A 345 18.75 1.04 12.87
C ALA A 345 20.15 1.12 13.46
N LYS A 346 20.88 0.00 13.44
CA LYS A 346 22.28 -0.05 13.87
C LYS A 346 23.18 0.83 13.02
N TYR A 347 22.99 0.81 11.71
CA TYR A 347 23.77 1.60 10.76
C TYR A 347 23.53 3.10 10.91
N TYR A 348 22.28 3.51 11.09
CA TYR A 348 21.96 4.91 11.37
C TYR A 348 22.67 5.37 12.65
N PHE A 349 22.55 4.61 13.74
CA PHE A 349 23.19 4.94 15.02
C PHE A 349 24.72 5.07 14.89
N GLN A 350 25.36 4.23 14.08
CA GLN A 350 26.81 4.21 13.88
C GLN A 350 27.35 5.28 12.91
N ASN A 351 26.50 5.83 12.05
CA ASN A 351 26.94 6.71 10.95
C ASN A 351 26.30 8.10 10.97
N LYS A 352 25.28 8.36 11.78
CA LYS A 352 24.62 9.68 11.85
C LYS A 352 25.59 10.82 12.14
N ASP A 353 26.59 10.59 13.00
CA ASP A 353 27.56 11.62 13.41
C ASP A 353 28.63 11.89 12.33
N LYS A 354 28.65 11.10 11.25
CA LYS A 354 29.54 11.29 10.09
C LYS A 354 28.94 12.21 9.02
N ILE A 355 27.68 12.63 9.22
CA ILE A 355 26.95 13.50 8.32
C ILE A 355 26.65 14.79 9.06
N ARG A 356 27.13 15.91 8.53
CA ARG A 356 26.75 17.23 9.02
C ARG A 356 25.49 17.68 8.32
N MET A 357 24.58 18.25 9.08
CA MET A 357 23.38 18.89 8.58
C MET A 357 23.46 20.39 8.84
N SER A 358 23.16 21.19 7.81
CA SER A 358 22.95 22.64 7.94
C SER A 358 21.67 23.04 7.23
N ILE A 359 20.97 24.06 7.74
CA ILE A 359 19.80 24.63 7.06
C ILE A 359 20.27 25.87 6.31
N ILE A 360 20.02 25.92 5.01
CA ILE A 360 20.29 27.11 4.21
C ILE A 360 19.07 27.51 3.39
N LYS A 361 19.01 28.78 3.00
CA LYS A 361 18.04 29.26 2.00
C LYS A 361 18.72 29.24 0.63
N LEU A 362 18.24 28.39 -0.26
CA LEU A 362 18.66 28.33 -1.65
C LEU A 362 17.85 29.29 -2.53
N GLN A 363 18.54 29.89 -3.49
CA GLN A 363 17.93 30.53 -4.65
C GLN A 363 17.47 29.46 -5.64
N SER A 364 16.61 29.83 -6.60
CA SER A 364 16.17 28.90 -7.65
C SER A 364 17.36 28.39 -8.45
N ILE A 365 17.37 27.07 -8.74
CA ILE A 365 18.42 26.41 -9.51
C ILE A 365 17.80 25.82 -10.77
N LYS A 366 18.41 26.06 -11.93
CA LYS A 366 17.99 25.45 -13.20
C LYS A 366 18.97 24.35 -13.59
N MET A 367 18.46 23.25 -14.13
CA MET A 367 19.28 22.16 -14.68
C MET A 367 18.67 21.61 -15.97
N ILE A 368 19.51 20.97 -16.78
CA ILE A 368 19.07 20.14 -17.91
C ILE A 368 19.47 18.69 -17.64
N GLY A 369 18.50 17.80 -17.50
CA GLY A 369 18.73 16.41 -17.10
C GLY A 369 18.54 15.41 -18.24
N HIS A 370 19.31 14.32 -18.21
CA HIS A 370 19.10 13.13 -19.03
C HIS A 370 18.65 11.97 -18.15
N THR A 371 17.69 11.16 -18.61
CA THR A 371 17.27 9.95 -17.91
C THR A 371 18.39 8.92 -17.90
N ILE A 372 18.92 8.61 -16.71
CA ILE A 372 19.94 7.56 -16.53
C ILE A 372 19.33 6.25 -16.03
N ILE A 373 18.15 6.29 -15.42
CA ILE A 373 17.40 5.10 -15.01
C ILE A 373 15.92 5.33 -15.37
N PRO A 374 15.39 4.63 -16.40
CA PRO A 374 13.99 4.75 -16.80
C PRO A 374 13.08 3.89 -15.92
N CYS A 375 11.82 4.32 -15.74
CA CYS A 375 10.79 3.67 -14.92
C CYS A 375 10.53 2.16 -15.21
N LYS A 376 10.98 1.59 -16.35
CA LYS A 376 10.55 0.26 -16.83
C LYS A 376 11.63 -0.82 -17.05
N LYS A 377 12.85 -0.69 -16.53
CA LYS A 377 13.84 -1.78 -16.72
C LYS A 377 14.71 -2.04 -15.49
N GLU A 378 14.54 -3.24 -14.94
CA GLU A 378 15.44 -3.94 -14.02
C GLU A 378 15.73 -3.23 -12.68
N GLU A 379 16.11 -4.00 -11.66
CA GLU A 379 16.64 -3.44 -10.42
C GLU A 379 18.04 -2.88 -10.72
N VAL A 380 18.26 -1.58 -10.49
CA VAL A 380 19.50 -0.85 -10.83
C VAL A 380 20.10 -0.23 -9.56
N ASP A 381 21.41 -0.37 -9.37
CA ASP A 381 22.15 0.31 -8.31
C ASP A 381 22.33 1.80 -8.64
N ILE A 382 21.42 2.63 -8.12
CA ILE A 382 21.37 4.08 -8.36
C ILE A 382 22.68 4.77 -7.95
N PRO A 383 23.24 4.58 -6.73
CA PRO A 383 24.56 5.11 -6.38
C PRO A 383 25.67 4.78 -7.37
N ALA A 384 25.72 3.54 -7.87
CA ALA A 384 26.72 3.13 -8.86
C ALA A 384 26.50 3.81 -10.22
N GLN A 385 25.24 3.94 -10.68
CA GLN A 385 24.91 4.66 -11.91
C GLN A 385 25.25 6.15 -11.81
N MET A 386 24.95 6.79 -10.68
CA MET A 386 25.32 8.19 -10.46
C MET A 386 26.84 8.34 -10.55
N ASN A 387 27.61 7.50 -9.85
CA ASN A 387 29.08 7.52 -9.91
C ASN A 387 29.60 7.34 -11.35
N TYR A 388 29.00 6.43 -12.11
CA TYR A 388 29.38 6.18 -13.50
C TYR A 388 29.08 7.36 -14.44
N TRP A 389 27.87 7.92 -14.37
CA TRP A 389 27.42 8.96 -15.29
C TRP A 389 27.90 10.37 -14.89
N ARG A 390 28.25 10.62 -13.62
CA ARG A 390 28.75 11.93 -13.21
C ARG A 390 30.04 12.30 -13.93
N GLY A 391 30.96 11.36 -14.13
CA GLY A 391 32.28 11.62 -14.73
C GLY A 391 32.28 11.60 -16.25
N ARG A 392 31.09 11.57 -16.89
CA ARG A 392 30.94 11.46 -18.34
C ARG A 392 30.06 12.58 -18.88
N ALA A 393 30.39 13.03 -20.08
CA ALA A 393 29.47 13.82 -20.88
C ALA A 393 28.38 12.89 -21.43
N PHE A 394 27.13 13.35 -21.41
CA PHE A 394 26.09 12.65 -22.15
C PHE A 394 26.39 12.76 -23.65
N PRO A 395 26.26 11.69 -24.44
CA PRO A 395 26.55 11.76 -25.88
C PRO A 395 25.77 12.86 -26.62
N CYS A 396 24.55 13.17 -26.18
CA CYS A 396 23.73 14.26 -26.72
C CYS A 396 24.21 15.68 -26.32
N LEU A 397 25.12 15.79 -25.35
CA LEU A 397 25.77 17.02 -24.93
C LEU A 397 27.21 17.13 -25.44
N GLU A 398 27.74 16.11 -26.09
CA GLU A 398 29.09 16.08 -26.65
C GLU A 398 29.23 17.24 -27.65
N ASN A 399 30.27 18.07 -27.49
CA ASN A 399 30.50 19.31 -28.27
C ASN A 399 29.54 20.49 -28.01
N THR A 400 28.70 20.42 -26.98
CA THR A 400 27.92 21.59 -26.52
C THR A 400 28.66 22.36 -25.43
N ARG A 401 28.27 23.62 -25.19
CA ARG A 401 28.78 24.41 -24.04
C ARG A 401 28.45 23.77 -22.67
N PHE A 402 27.61 22.75 -22.65
CA PHE A 402 27.15 22.01 -21.46
C PHE A 402 27.81 20.63 -21.32
N SER A 403 28.69 20.24 -22.24
CA SER A 403 29.55 19.05 -22.09
C SER A 403 30.37 19.18 -20.81
N SER A 404 30.37 18.15 -19.97
CA SER A 404 31.28 18.10 -18.81
C SER A 404 32.71 18.10 -19.30
N ASN A 405 33.50 19.06 -18.85
CA ASN A 405 34.89 19.23 -19.22
C ASN A 405 35.70 19.27 -17.93
N VAL A 406 36.81 18.52 -17.86
CA VAL A 406 37.67 18.40 -16.66
C VAL A 406 38.22 19.76 -16.19
N GLU A 407 38.23 20.77 -17.07
CA GLU A 407 38.64 22.15 -16.77
C GLU A 407 37.54 23.01 -16.11
N ARG A 408 36.27 22.61 -16.20
CA ARG A 408 35.14 23.29 -15.57
C ARG A 408 34.69 22.46 -14.39
N ARG A 409 34.87 22.98 -13.16
CA ARG A 409 34.35 22.39 -11.92
C ARG A 409 32.96 21.79 -12.18
N GLU A 410 32.86 20.47 -12.10
CA GLU A 410 31.65 19.75 -12.47
C GLU A 410 30.55 20.10 -11.47
N ASP A 411 29.45 20.71 -11.94
CA ASP A 411 28.26 21.02 -11.14
C ASP A 411 27.05 20.32 -11.76
N LYS A 412 26.69 19.18 -11.17
CA LYS A 412 25.64 18.30 -11.66
C LYS A 412 24.62 18.02 -10.56
N ILE A 413 23.36 17.95 -10.96
CA ILE A 413 22.26 17.55 -10.08
C ILE A 413 21.68 16.23 -10.59
N ALA A 414 21.42 15.33 -9.64
CA ALA A 414 20.62 14.12 -9.84
C ALA A 414 19.35 14.22 -9.00
N LEU A 415 18.23 13.72 -9.54
CA LEU A 415 16.95 13.68 -8.82
C LEU A 415 15.98 12.69 -9.46
N TRP A 416 15.00 12.26 -8.67
CA TRP A 416 13.80 11.62 -9.20
C TRP A 416 12.87 12.68 -9.77
N TYR A 417 12.58 12.58 -11.06
CA TYR A 417 11.75 13.52 -11.78
C TYR A 417 10.43 12.86 -12.19
N HIS A 418 9.34 13.58 -11.94
CA HIS A 418 8.02 13.23 -12.43
C HIS A 418 7.60 14.28 -13.47
N GLU A 419 7.51 13.86 -14.72
CA GLU A 419 7.06 14.75 -15.79
C GLU A 419 5.53 14.93 -15.70
N PRO A 420 4.99 16.16 -15.70
CA PRO A 420 3.58 16.41 -15.44
C PRO A 420 2.58 15.66 -16.33
N GLU A 421 3.01 15.30 -17.55
CA GLU A 421 2.19 14.62 -18.56
C GLU A 421 2.42 13.08 -18.56
N SER A 422 3.33 12.57 -17.74
CA SER A 422 3.77 11.17 -17.74
C SER A 422 3.44 10.47 -16.42
N LYS A 423 2.91 9.23 -16.48
CA LYS A 423 2.72 8.38 -15.28
C LYS A 423 4.03 7.80 -14.72
N ASN A 424 5.18 8.08 -15.34
CA ASN A 424 6.46 7.50 -14.97
C ASN A 424 7.28 8.44 -14.08
N ILE A 425 8.07 7.88 -13.18
CA ILE A 425 9.11 8.61 -12.43
C ILE A 425 10.46 8.10 -12.93
N ASP A 426 11.27 9.01 -13.45
CA ASP A 426 12.59 8.72 -14.01
C ASP A 426 13.67 9.31 -13.12
N TYR A 427 14.81 8.61 -12.97
CA TYR A 427 15.97 9.19 -12.32
C TYR A 427 16.82 9.90 -13.37
N ILE A 428 16.93 11.21 -13.24
CA ILE A 428 17.62 12.08 -14.18
C ILE A 428 18.91 12.63 -13.55
N LEU A 429 19.92 12.86 -14.40
CA LEU A 429 21.18 13.50 -14.01
C LEU A 429 21.57 14.51 -15.09
N GLY A 430 22.09 15.67 -14.67
CA GLY A 430 22.63 16.62 -15.63
C GLY A 430 23.20 17.90 -15.03
N PRO A 431 23.82 18.75 -15.87
CA PRO A 431 24.50 19.95 -15.41
C PRO A 431 23.52 21.03 -14.93
N VAL A 432 23.97 21.78 -13.91
CA VAL A 432 23.35 23.04 -13.52
C VAL A 432 23.62 24.08 -14.61
N VAL A 433 22.60 24.87 -14.94
CA VAL A 433 22.67 25.93 -15.97
C VAL A 433 22.20 27.25 -15.37
N GLN A 434 22.82 28.36 -15.77
CA GLN A 434 22.33 29.68 -15.37
C GLN A 434 21.00 30.01 -16.08
N GLU A 435 20.92 29.70 -17.37
CA GLU A 435 19.73 29.90 -18.20
C GLU A 435 19.49 28.70 -19.11
N PHE A 436 18.21 28.44 -19.42
CA PHE A 436 17.86 27.39 -20.37
C PHE A 436 18.32 27.80 -21.79
N PRO A 437 18.96 26.88 -22.54
CA PRO A 437 19.34 27.19 -23.92
C PRO A 437 18.11 27.29 -24.83
N ASP A 438 18.24 28.08 -25.90
CA ASP A 438 17.20 28.27 -26.92
C ASP A 438 16.83 26.96 -27.63
N LYS A 439 17.82 26.08 -27.81
CA LYS A 439 17.64 24.73 -28.34
C LYS A 439 18.16 23.71 -27.34
N ILE A 440 17.27 22.81 -26.93
CA ILE A 440 17.61 21.66 -26.10
C ILE A 440 17.75 20.42 -26.98
N PRO A 441 18.84 19.64 -26.83
CA PRO A 441 18.98 18.36 -27.52
C PRO A 441 17.82 17.41 -27.22
N GLU A 442 17.45 16.61 -28.22
CA GLU A 442 16.41 15.58 -28.09
C GLU A 442 16.75 14.65 -26.91
N LYS A 443 15.78 14.37 -26.01
CA LYS A 443 15.91 13.55 -24.78
C LYS A 443 16.54 14.24 -23.55
N MET A 444 16.56 15.57 -23.51
CA MET A 444 16.94 16.33 -22.31
C MET A 444 15.71 17.01 -21.70
N ILE A 445 15.64 17.03 -20.37
CA ILE A 445 14.52 17.54 -19.59
C ILE A 445 14.92 18.84 -18.89
N LYS A 446 14.09 19.89 -18.99
CA LYS A 446 14.28 21.15 -18.24
C LYS A 446 13.72 20.98 -16.84
N VAL A 447 14.53 21.25 -15.82
CA VAL A 447 14.05 21.26 -14.43
C VAL A 447 14.45 22.57 -13.76
N THR A 448 13.47 23.22 -13.14
CA THR A 448 13.65 24.36 -12.26
C THR A 448 13.35 23.92 -10.84
N LEU A 449 14.36 23.97 -9.98
CA LEU A 449 14.22 23.80 -8.54
C LEU A 449 13.86 25.16 -7.94
N GLU A 450 12.74 25.21 -7.23
CA GLU A 450 12.23 26.44 -6.63
C GLU A 450 13.11 26.93 -5.48
N GLU A 451 13.16 28.25 -5.28
CA GLU A 451 13.83 28.84 -4.13
C GLU A 451 13.20 28.39 -2.80
N GLY A 452 13.97 28.36 -1.72
CA GLY A 452 13.44 28.07 -0.40
C GLY A 452 14.47 27.48 0.56
N LYS A 453 14.01 27.05 1.74
CA LYS A 453 14.87 26.45 2.75
C LYS A 453 15.11 24.96 2.49
N TYR A 454 16.36 24.54 2.63
CA TYR A 454 16.78 23.16 2.50
C TYR A 454 17.68 22.78 3.67
N ALA A 455 17.47 21.57 4.21
CA ALA A 455 18.47 20.87 4.99
C ALA A 455 19.49 20.24 4.03
N ILE A 456 20.76 20.61 4.19
CA ILE A 456 21.87 20.10 3.40
C ILE A 456 22.67 19.14 4.25
N PHE A 457 22.93 17.97 3.68
CA PHE A 457 23.73 16.93 4.28
C PHE A 457 25.06 16.80 3.53
N GLU A 458 26.16 16.84 4.28
CA GLU A 458 27.51 16.67 3.75
C GLU A 458 28.38 15.81 4.68
N THR A 459 29.48 15.24 4.16
CA THR A 459 30.50 14.58 4.99
C THR A 459 31.56 15.60 5.43
N ASP A 460 32.33 15.26 6.45
CA ASP A 460 33.50 16.05 6.90
C ASP A 460 34.68 15.97 5.92
N LYS A 461 34.57 15.13 4.88
CA LYS A 461 35.62 14.98 3.88
C LYS A 461 35.70 16.22 2.99
N ILE A 462 36.92 16.52 2.53
CA ILE A 462 37.18 17.60 1.56
C ILE A 462 36.72 17.17 0.15
N SER A 463 36.69 15.86 -0.13
CA SER A 463 36.26 15.28 -1.39
C SER A 463 35.67 13.88 -1.14
N ASP A 464 34.62 13.53 -1.88
CA ASP A 464 34.02 12.20 -1.87
C ASP A 464 34.38 11.39 -3.12
N GLU A 465 35.24 11.92 -4.01
CA GLU A 465 35.49 11.40 -5.36
C GLU A 465 35.78 9.89 -5.41
N ARG A 466 36.55 9.39 -4.43
CA ARG A 466 36.94 7.98 -4.32
C ARG A 466 35.86 7.05 -3.76
N ASP A 467 34.90 7.60 -3.02
CA ASP A 467 33.94 6.84 -2.21
C ASP A 467 32.48 7.21 -2.47
N ILE A 468 32.15 7.97 -3.53
CA ILE A 468 30.80 8.52 -3.74
C ILE A 468 29.68 7.50 -3.70
N THR A 469 29.90 6.30 -4.24
CA THR A 469 28.90 5.23 -4.16
C THR A 469 28.54 4.93 -2.69
N GLU A 470 29.54 4.82 -1.81
CA GLU A 470 29.33 4.55 -0.39
C GLU A 470 28.84 5.78 0.38
N THR A 471 29.33 6.98 0.04
CA THR A 471 28.81 8.24 0.60
C THR A 471 27.31 8.40 0.30
N LEU A 472 26.89 8.17 -0.96
CA LEU A 472 25.48 8.21 -1.36
C LEU A 472 24.63 7.15 -0.64
N ARG A 473 25.14 5.92 -0.55
CA ARG A 473 24.45 4.85 0.20
C ARG A 473 24.28 5.24 1.68
N MET A 474 25.29 5.87 2.28
CA MET A 474 25.22 6.37 3.65
C MET A 474 24.17 7.48 3.78
N TYR A 475 24.15 8.45 2.86
CA TYR A 475 23.13 9.50 2.83
C TYR A 475 21.72 8.94 2.71
N ILE A 476 21.47 8.08 1.72
CA ILE A 476 20.14 7.49 1.51
C ILE A 476 19.67 6.78 2.78
N ARG A 477 20.55 5.99 3.41
CA ARG A 477 20.23 5.26 4.65
C ARG A 477 20.01 6.21 5.82
N CYS A 478 20.94 7.11 6.12
CA CYS A 478 20.83 7.93 7.32
C CYS A 478 19.78 9.03 7.20
N ILE A 479 19.60 9.62 6.02
CA ILE A 479 18.68 10.74 5.79
C ILE A 479 17.25 10.23 5.70
N PHE A 480 16.93 9.27 4.82
CA PHE A 480 15.55 8.83 4.65
C PHE A 480 15.05 7.93 5.78
N TYR A 481 15.87 7.00 6.27
CA TYR A 481 15.45 6.10 7.35
C TYR A 481 15.52 6.77 8.73
N GLY A 482 16.53 7.61 8.95
CA GLY A 482 16.77 8.27 10.24
C GLY A 482 16.19 9.68 10.31
N TRP A 483 16.88 10.64 9.69
CA TRP A 483 16.58 12.06 9.89
C TRP A 483 15.18 12.49 9.40
N VAL A 484 14.78 12.14 8.17
CA VAL A 484 13.45 12.47 7.63
C VAL A 484 12.34 11.81 8.45
N LYS A 485 12.60 10.61 8.99
CA LYS A 485 11.66 9.92 9.87
C LYS A 485 11.50 10.67 11.20
N GLU A 486 12.59 11.17 11.77
CA GLU A 486 12.60 11.91 13.04
C GLU A 486 12.02 13.33 12.93
N TYR A 487 12.23 14.01 11.78
CA TYR A 487 11.85 15.41 11.56
C TYR A 487 10.77 15.57 10.49
N ARG A 488 9.87 14.59 10.37
CA ARG A 488 8.87 14.50 9.29
C ARG A 488 7.96 15.72 9.19
N ASP A 489 7.66 16.34 10.33
CA ASP A 489 6.88 17.58 10.47
C ASP A 489 7.57 18.81 9.84
N ARG A 490 8.90 18.79 9.78
CA ARG A 490 9.73 19.89 9.26
C ARG A 490 10.08 19.73 7.79
N VAL A 491 9.82 18.58 7.18
CA VAL A 491 10.15 18.30 5.77
C VAL A 491 8.98 18.72 4.87
N ASP A 492 9.28 19.41 3.77
CA ASP A 492 8.29 19.70 2.74
C ASP A 492 8.22 18.55 1.72
N LEU A 493 7.28 17.63 1.93
CA LEU A 493 7.11 16.44 1.09
C LEU A 493 6.58 16.75 -0.32
N LYS A 494 6.16 17.98 -0.61
CA LYS A 494 5.69 18.38 -1.94
C LYS A 494 6.83 18.82 -2.85
N ARG A 495 7.98 19.20 -2.27
CA ARG A 495 9.15 19.68 -3.00
C ARG A 495 10.17 18.58 -3.22
N ILE A 496 10.97 18.73 -4.27
CA ILE A 496 11.91 17.71 -4.73
C ILE A 496 13.15 17.68 -3.84
N THR A 497 13.53 16.48 -3.39
CA THR A 497 14.86 16.18 -2.85
C THR A 497 15.84 15.90 -3.99
N PHE A 498 17.09 16.32 -3.87
CA PHE A 498 18.07 16.11 -4.95
C PHE A 498 19.49 15.95 -4.42
N GLU A 499 20.32 15.27 -5.20
CA GLU A 499 21.75 15.18 -4.98
C GLU A 499 22.49 16.19 -5.87
N ARG A 500 23.46 16.91 -5.31
CA ARG A 500 24.33 17.81 -6.10
C ARG A 500 25.78 17.40 -5.93
N TYR A 501 26.44 17.17 -7.04
CA TYR A 501 27.87 16.97 -7.11
C TYR A 501 28.53 18.26 -7.57
N VAL A 502 29.38 18.83 -6.73
CA VAL A 502 30.12 20.06 -7.00
C VAL A 502 31.49 19.98 -6.33
N ASP A 503 32.55 20.42 -7.03
CA ASP A 503 33.91 20.49 -6.50
C ASP A 503 34.41 19.18 -5.86
N CYS A 504 34.22 18.05 -6.55
CA CYS A 504 34.57 16.71 -6.07
C CYS A 504 33.83 16.24 -4.81
N LYS A 505 32.79 16.95 -4.38
CA LYS A 505 32.01 16.65 -3.17
C LYS A 505 30.54 16.45 -3.52
N ILE A 506 29.88 15.58 -2.77
CA ILE A 506 28.44 15.32 -2.95
C ILE A 506 27.65 15.85 -1.76
N TYR A 507 26.52 16.46 -2.07
CA TYR A 507 25.61 17.06 -1.13
C TYR A 507 24.21 16.51 -1.36
N PHE A 508 23.48 16.27 -0.28
CA PHE A 508 22.08 15.85 -0.35
C PHE A 508 21.19 16.97 0.17
N TYR A 509 20.14 17.32 -0.58
CA TYR A 509 19.25 18.43 -0.27
C TYR A 509 17.84 17.90 0.04
N VAL A 510 17.35 18.23 1.23
CA VAL A 510 15.99 17.93 1.66
C VAL A 510 15.23 19.23 1.89
N PRO A 511 14.13 19.50 1.18
CA PRO A 511 13.35 20.71 1.38
C PRO A 511 12.68 20.69 2.76
N VAL A 512 12.70 21.84 3.44
CA VAL A 512 12.12 21.98 4.78
C VAL A 512 11.10 23.12 4.82
N ASN A 513 10.07 22.93 5.64
CA ASN A 513 9.06 23.92 5.97
C ASN A 513 9.71 25.10 6.73
N HIS A 514 9.07 26.26 6.64
CA HIS A 514 9.62 27.53 7.13
C HIS A 514 9.97 27.57 8.61
#